data_AF-A0A0M2JWH6-F1
#
_entry.id   AF-A0A0M2JWH6-F1
#
_cell.length_a   1.000
_cell.length_b   1.000
_cell.length_c   1.000
_cell.angle_alpha   90.00
_cell.angle_beta   90.00
_cell.angle_gamma   90.00
#
_symmetry.space_group_name_H-M   'P 1'
#
loop_
_entity.id
_entity.type
_entity.pdbx_description
1 polymer ?
#
loop_
_entity_poly.entity_id
_entity_poly.type
_entity_poly.pdbx_seq_one_letter_code
_entity_poly.pdbx_strand_id
1 'polypeptide(L)'
;MARERRRHLGVQSAQDRPSRLAPSPSRLSEDALSRGWERDEDLVAALLGDVVDGLNEIAGDAIPFARLPRKWGRHATHVQRWADIADESLGSLLALPGIGESAVRALVDTARESVRAARTSPTAEEISAADAVGALLGRLDDFDRTVLAGRQWTWHPTPTRLLAPTLGCSEASISRNTPRARRRFRELVDDPAHRAVTHYASQLRQRLGIYTTLAAAEDALINLGAQPGSTTAHVLLDIAGPYALEQGWVQNSAEEGKSRVAAAVDGLFTDHPAVPPQRLIDALGELGMPVGIAEDYLRTHERLRRIGGVCVRWRGDTVATMIEDLLHALGEPATPQTLFALLEPGAAKLATVKEVLSEDDRFVRASRTTWALRAWDRPVYRGIARAIEDCIDTHGGRVAVDTLITELVAAYPDISPESIDAYLSTWAFVVRNEIVRRRGRGDKWPKVPDPRTVRGVFCTADDEVRVVIPVDHELLRGSGVRVHRAVAAAASVRPRQQRTFTGPLGRVTLRWDVYSSAGPDIGSLRAYAQASDASPGDSLILTLHPRSRTFTTTRLRPSDPAPVQLRTLLGPAADRPVEAMARALDCAPGEAVKILRRRGDTLWAELISAHSHESLSSR
;
A
#
# COMPACT_ATOMS: atom_id res chain seq x y z
N MET A 1 -60.54 26.07 -7.11
CA MET A 1 -60.87 26.67 -8.40
C MET A 1 -61.38 25.58 -9.34
N ALA A 2 -62.68 25.69 -9.66
CA ALA A 2 -63.41 25.20 -10.84
C ALA A 2 -63.37 23.67 -11.15
N ARG A 3 -64.41 22.91 -10.76
CA ARG A 3 -65.74 22.73 -11.41
C ARG A 3 -65.69 21.78 -12.62
N GLU A 4 -66.17 20.53 -12.47
CA GLU A 4 -67.57 20.08 -12.67
C GLU A 4 -67.87 19.67 -14.12
N ARG A 5 -68.19 18.39 -14.36
CA ARG A 5 -69.52 17.94 -14.84
C ARG A 5 -69.57 16.42 -15.09
N ARG A 6 -70.38 15.76 -14.24
CA ARG A 6 -71.09 14.51 -14.56
C ARG A 6 -72.15 14.79 -15.63
N ARG A 7 -72.47 13.79 -16.45
CA ARG A 7 -73.88 13.41 -16.73
C ARG A 7 -74.00 11.95 -17.18
N HIS A 8 -74.83 11.23 -16.44
CA HIS A 8 -75.42 9.93 -16.70
C HIS A 8 -76.33 9.92 -17.93
N LEU A 9 -76.43 8.75 -18.57
CA LEU A 9 -77.58 8.13 -19.24
C LEU A 9 -77.14 6.67 -19.48
N GLY A 10 -77.84 5.57 -19.17
CA GLY A 10 -79.13 5.28 -18.57
C GLY A 10 -79.20 3.74 -18.47
N VAL A 11 -79.84 3.22 -17.44
CA VAL A 11 -80.11 1.78 -17.25
C VAL A 11 -81.38 1.43 -18.03
N GLN A 12 -81.39 0.33 -18.78
CA GLN A 12 -82.60 -0.47 -19.02
C GLN A 12 -82.26 -1.94 -19.22
N SER A 13 -82.88 -2.77 -18.39
CA SER A 13 -82.81 -4.22 -18.33
C SER A 13 -83.68 -4.88 -19.41
N ALA A 14 -83.24 -6.02 -19.95
CA ALA A 14 -84.13 -7.12 -20.36
C ALA A 14 -83.34 -8.44 -20.51
N GLN A 15 -83.78 -9.45 -19.77
CA GLN A 15 -83.38 -10.86 -19.85
C GLN A 15 -83.78 -11.48 -21.21
N ASP A 16 -82.95 -12.35 -21.80
CA ASP A 16 -83.24 -13.81 -22.00
C ASP A 16 -82.21 -14.51 -22.94
N ARG A 17 -81.50 -15.53 -22.38
CA ARG A 17 -80.89 -16.75 -22.99
C ARG A 17 -79.82 -16.69 -24.11
N PRO A 18 -78.99 -17.76 -24.29
CA PRO A 18 -78.51 -18.77 -23.34
C PRO A 18 -76.96 -18.81 -23.25
N SER A 19 -76.49 -19.32 -22.11
CA SER A 19 -75.11 -19.72 -21.84
C SER A 19 -74.54 -20.64 -22.93
N ARG A 20 -73.51 -20.20 -23.65
CA ARG A 20 -72.48 -21.09 -24.19
C ARG A 20 -71.31 -21.04 -23.24
N LEU A 21 -71.26 -22.02 -22.34
CA LEU A 21 -70.05 -22.40 -21.64
C LEU A 21 -68.96 -22.64 -22.69
N ALA A 22 -67.97 -21.75 -22.75
CA ALA A 22 -66.70 -22.07 -23.36
C ALA A 22 -66.12 -23.25 -22.58
N PRO A 23 -65.66 -24.33 -23.23
CA PRO A 23 -65.02 -25.42 -22.52
C PRO A 23 -63.73 -24.89 -21.87
N SER A 24 -63.53 -25.21 -20.59
CA SER A 24 -62.26 -24.99 -19.92
C SER A 24 -61.13 -25.69 -20.69
N PRO A 25 -59.94 -25.05 -20.85
CA PRO A 25 -58.86 -25.56 -21.70
C PRO A 25 -58.17 -26.84 -21.17
N SER A 26 -58.53 -27.32 -19.98
CA SER A 26 -57.87 -28.42 -19.29
C SER A 26 -58.26 -29.84 -19.74
N ARG A 27 -58.75 -30.02 -20.97
CA ARG A 27 -59.07 -31.36 -21.53
C ARG A 27 -58.74 -31.53 -23.02
N LEU A 28 -57.58 -31.09 -23.47
CA LEU A 28 -57.04 -31.57 -24.75
C LEU A 28 -56.40 -32.95 -24.50
N SER A 29 -57.19 -34.00 -24.74
CA SER A 29 -56.81 -35.39 -24.45
C SER A 29 -55.60 -35.85 -25.27
N GLU A 30 -54.87 -36.84 -24.74
CA GLU A 30 -53.80 -37.60 -25.41
C GLU A 30 -54.17 -38.06 -26.84
N ASP A 31 -55.48 -38.22 -27.12
CA ASP A 31 -56.07 -38.58 -28.41
C ASP A 31 -56.05 -37.47 -29.47
N ALA A 32 -55.97 -36.20 -29.09
CA ALA A 32 -56.02 -35.07 -30.02
C ALA A 32 -54.67 -34.85 -30.72
N LEU A 33 -53.56 -35.03 -29.98
CA LEU A 33 -52.20 -34.90 -30.49
C LEU A 33 -51.71 -36.13 -31.26
N SER A 34 -52.42 -37.27 -31.21
CA SER A 34 -52.03 -38.52 -31.89
C SER A 34 -52.53 -38.62 -33.35
N ARG A 35 -53.37 -37.67 -33.80
CA ARG A 35 -53.77 -37.46 -35.20
C ARG A 35 -53.04 -36.23 -35.75
N GLY A 36 -52.99 -36.05 -37.07
CA GLY A 36 -52.29 -34.93 -37.74
C GLY A 36 -52.85 -33.57 -37.33
N TRP A 37 -52.39 -33.04 -36.20
CA TRP A 37 -52.94 -31.89 -35.47
C TRP A 37 -52.46 -30.55 -36.01
N GLU A 38 -51.50 -30.54 -36.93
CA GLU A 38 -51.00 -29.34 -37.61
C GLU A 38 -52.07 -28.58 -38.41
N ARG A 39 -53.24 -29.20 -38.64
CA ARG A 39 -54.40 -28.61 -39.34
C ARG A 39 -55.52 -28.20 -38.39
N ASP A 40 -55.36 -28.45 -37.10
CA ASP A 40 -56.32 -28.08 -36.07
C ASP A 40 -55.92 -26.70 -35.53
N GLU A 41 -56.67 -25.66 -35.95
CA GLU A 41 -56.36 -24.26 -35.63
C GLU A 41 -56.33 -24.00 -34.11
N ASP A 42 -57.14 -24.72 -33.33
CA ASP A 42 -57.19 -24.56 -31.87
C ASP A 42 -55.92 -25.16 -31.22
N LEU A 43 -55.42 -26.30 -31.70
CA LEU A 43 -54.18 -26.91 -31.20
C LEU A 43 -52.93 -26.15 -31.63
N VAL A 44 -52.91 -25.61 -32.85
CA VAL A 44 -51.78 -24.81 -33.34
C VAL A 44 -51.64 -23.51 -32.55
N ALA A 45 -52.76 -22.89 -32.15
CA ALA A 45 -52.77 -21.67 -31.34
C ALA A 45 -52.52 -21.92 -29.83
N ALA A 46 -52.69 -23.16 -29.35
CA ALA A 46 -52.53 -23.49 -27.93
C ALA A 46 -51.08 -23.32 -27.45
N LEU A 47 -50.92 -22.77 -26.24
CA LEU A 47 -49.62 -22.64 -25.59
C LEU A 47 -49.16 -23.97 -25.03
N LEU A 48 -47.84 -24.22 -25.03
CA LEU A 48 -47.27 -25.46 -24.49
C LEU A 48 -47.67 -25.68 -23.02
N GLY A 49 -47.69 -24.62 -22.22
CA GLY A 49 -48.12 -24.64 -20.82
C GLY A 49 -49.59 -25.02 -20.61
N ASP A 50 -50.46 -24.73 -21.59
CA ASP A 50 -51.87 -25.12 -21.55
C ASP A 50 -52.08 -26.56 -22.04
N VAL A 51 -51.20 -27.05 -22.90
CA VAL A 51 -51.25 -28.41 -23.49
C VAL A 51 -50.68 -29.48 -22.54
N VAL A 52 -49.76 -29.09 -21.66
CA VAL A 52 -49.10 -29.97 -20.67
C VAL A 52 -49.53 -29.58 -19.27
N ASP A 53 -50.51 -30.30 -18.71
CA ASP A 53 -50.91 -30.13 -17.32
C ASP A 53 -49.71 -30.25 -16.37
N GLY A 54 -49.56 -29.27 -15.48
CA GLY A 54 -48.47 -29.21 -14.51
C GLY A 54 -47.12 -28.72 -15.04
N LEU A 55 -47.02 -28.22 -16.28
CA LEU A 55 -45.73 -27.72 -16.81
C LEU A 55 -45.11 -26.63 -15.93
N ASN A 56 -45.94 -25.78 -15.31
CA ASN A 56 -45.49 -24.75 -14.38
C ASN A 56 -44.79 -25.29 -13.12
N GLU A 57 -45.06 -26.53 -12.73
CA GLU A 57 -44.41 -27.19 -11.58
C GLU A 57 -42.94 -27.49 -11.86
N ILE A 58 -42.58 -27.68 -13.13
CA ILE A 58 -41.22 -27.95 -13.59
C ILE A 58 -40.62 -26.77 -14.38
N ALA A 59 -41.22 -25.58 -14.29
CA ALA A 59 -40.81 -24.41 -15.07
C ALA A 59 -39.32 -24.07 -14.90
N GLY A 60 -38.78 -24.26 -13.70
CA GLY A 60 -37.37 -24.03 -13.38
C GLY A 60 -36.41 -25.14 -13.83
N ASP A 61 -36.92 -26.30 -14.22
CA ASP A 61 -36.11 -27.48 -14.57
C ASP A 61 -35.58 -27.38 -16.01
N ALA A 62 -34.41 -27.98 -16.24
CA ALA A 62 -33.81 -28.04 -17.56
C ALA A 62 -34.61 -28.96 -18.50
N ILE A 63 -34.66 -28.60 -19.79
CA ILE A 63 -35.23 -29.49 -20.81
C ILE A 63 -34.22 -30.61 -21.08
N PRO A 64 -34.61 -31.90 -20.97
CA PRO A 64 -33.72 -33.03 -21.21
C PRO A 64 -33.52 -33.26 -22.71
N PHE A 65 -32.77 -32.39 -23.38
CA PHE A 65 -32.54 -32.42 -24.83
C PHE A 65 -31.97 -33.74 -25.35
N ALA A 66 -31.33 -34.54 -24.50
CA ALA A 66 -30.84 -35.87 -24.85
C ALA A 66 -31.96 -36.90 -25.12
N ARG A 67 -33.15 -36.68 -24.56
CA ARG A 67 -34.37 -37.48 -24.82
C ARG A 67 -35.09 -37.03 -26.09
N LEU A 68 -34.81 -35.82 -26.54
CA LEU A 68 -35.45 -35.22 -27.70
C LEU A 68 -34.75 -35.62 -29.00
N PRO A 69 -35.48 -35.60 -30.13
CA PRO A 69 -34.88 -35.73 -31.46
C PRO A 69 -33.73 -34.72 -31.66
N ARG A 70 -32.62 -35.16 -32.27
CA ARG A 70 -31.38 -34.37 -32.48
C ARG A 70 -31.57 -32.94 -33.02
N LYS A 71 -32.65 -32.71 -33.77
CA LYS A 71 -33.05 -31.40 -34.31
C LYS A 71 -33.26 -30.34 -33.21
N TRP A 72 -33.77 -30.73 -32.03
CA TRP A 72 -33.92 -29.84 -30.88
C TRP A 72 -32.58 -29.36 -30.30
N GLY A 73 -31.50 -30.12 -30.49
CA GLY A 73 -30.17 -29.74 -30.01
C GLY A 73 -29.64 -28.42 -30.59
N ARG A 74 -30.18 -27.94 -31.72
CA ARG A 74 -29.83 -26.63 -32.31
C ARG A 74 -30.42 -25.45 -31.54
N HIS A 75 -31.43 -25.69 -30.72
CA HIS A 75 -32.16 -24.67 -29.96
C HIS A 75 -31.77 -24.67 -28.47
N ALA A 76 -31.02 -25.68 -28.02
CA ALA A 76 -30.60 -25.85 -26.62
C ALA A 76 -29.75 -24.69 -26.05
N THR A 77 -29.20 -23.81 -26.89
CA THR A 77 -28.48 -22.60 -26.45
C THR A 77 -29.41 -21.47 -26.06
N HIS A 78 -30.62 -21.41 -26.64
CA HIS A 78 -31.59 -20.33 -26.45
C HIS A 78 -32.79 -20.73 -25.60
N VAL A 79 -33.05 -22.03 -25.54
CA VAL A 79 -34.11 -22.64 -24.72
C VAL A 79 -33.43 -23.65 -23.82
N GLN A 80 -33.36 -23.38 -22.53
CA GLN A 80 -32.68 -24.23 -21.56
C GLN A 80 -33.65 -24.84 -20.55
N ARG A 81 -34.72 -24.13 -20.20
CA ARG A 81 -35.69 -24.51 -19.18
C ARG A 81 -37.10 -24.60 -19.76
N TRP A 82 -37.98 -25.32 -19.06
CA TRP A 82 -39.39 -25.42 -19.46
C TRP A 82 -40.10 -24.06 -19.46
N ALA A 83 -39.74 -23.15 -18.56
CA ALA A 83 -40.25 -21.77 -18.56
C ALA A 83 -39.97 -21.01 -19.86
N ASP A 84 -38.84 -21.28 -20.54
CA ASP A 84 -38.40 -20.53 -21.73
C ASP A 84 -39.33 -20.78 -22.94
N ILE A 85 -40.14 -21.84 -22.92
CA ILE A 85 -41.05 -22.23 -24.00
C ILE A 85 -42.47 -22.49 -23.53
N ALA A 86 -42.78 -22.25 -22.24
CA ALA A 86 -44.12 -22.51 -21.69
C ALA A 86 -45.19 -21.64 -22.38
N ASP A 87 -44.83 -20.39 -22.72
CA ASP A 87 -45.70 -19.41 -23.38
C ASP A 87 -45.62 -19.47 -24.91
N GLU A 88 -44.90 -20.44 -25.48
CA GLU A 88 -44.83 -20.63 -26.93
C GLU A 88 -46.02 -21.46 -27.42
N SER A 89 -46.64 -21.03 -28.51
CA SER A 89 -47.69 -21.82 -29.16
C SER A 89 -47.11 -23.04 -29.87
N LEU A 90 -47.87 -24.12 -29.98
CA LEU A 90 -47.43 -25.29 -30.75
C LEU A 90 -47.11 -24.93 -32.22
N GLY A 91 -47.83 -23.96 -32.80
CA GLY A 91 -47.55 -23.38 -34.11
C GLY A 91 -46.21 -22.64 -34.20
N SER A 92 -45.87 -21.85 -33.18
CA SER A 92 -44.56 -21.19 -33.09
C SER A 92 -43.42 -22.21 -33.06
N LEU A 93 -43.60 -23.30 -32.29
CA LEU A 93 -42.62 -24.38 -32.21
C LEU A 93 -42.50 -25.15 -33.53
N LEU A 94 -43.61 -25.38 -34.25
CA LEU A 94 -43.61 -25.98 -35.59
C LEU A 94 -42.90 -25.11 -36.64
N ALA A 95 -42.97 -23.78 -36.50
CA ALA A 95 -42.33 -22.84 -37.41
C ALA A 95 -40.81 -22.78 -37.25
N LEU A 96 -40.24 -23.40 -36.20
CA LEU A 96 -38.80 -23.43 -35.98
C LEU A 96 -38.07 -24.23 -37.07
N PRO A 97 -36.92 -23.73 -37.58
CA PRO A 97 -36.18 -24.39 -38.66
C PRO A 97 -35.80 -25.86 -38.35
N GLY A 98 -36.34 -26.79 -39.13
CA GLY A 98 -36.04 -28.23 -39.01
C GLY A 98 -36.82 -28.95 -37.92
N ILE A 99 -37.75 -28.26 -37.25
CA ILE A 99 -38.74 -28.83 -36.33
C ILE A 99 -40.00 -29.15 -37.16
N GLY A 100 -40.68 -30.23 -36.80
CA GLY A 100 -41.91 -30.66 -37.49
C GLY A 100 -42.77 -31.44 -36.50
N GLU A 101 -43.96 -31.90 -36.92
CA GLU A 101 -44.99 -32.47 -36.04
C GLU A 101 -44.45 -33.51 -35.05
N SER A 102 -43.67 -34.49 -35.54
CA SER A 102 -43.06 -35.53 -34.70
C SER A 102 -42.07 -34.99 -33.65
N ALA A 103 -41.41 -33.87 -33.95
CA ALA A 103 -40.47 -33.22 -33.03
C ALA A 103 -41.21 -32.54 -31.87
N VAL A 104 -42.28 -31.82 -32.20
CA VAL A 104 -43.11 -31.09 -31.22
C VAL A 104 -43.88 -32.09 -30.37
N ARG A 105 -44.41 -33.17 -30.97
CA ARG A 105 -45.01 -34.28 -30.21
C ARG A 105 -44.00 -34.88 -29.21
N ALA A 106 -42.79 -35.19 -29.65
CA ALA A 106 -41.76 -35.71 -28.75
C ALA A 106 -41.41 -34.73 -27.61
N LEU A 107 -41.45 -33.42 -27.86
CA LEU A 107 -41.28 -32.40 -26.82
C LEU A 107 -42.42 -32.44 -25.80
N VAL A 108 -43.67 -32.47 -26.27
CA VAL A 108 -44.87 -32.54 -25.41
C VAL A 108 -44.87 -33.83 -24.58
N ASP A 109 -44.56 -34.97 -25.19
CA ASP A 109 -44.48 -36.25 -24.49
C ASP A 109 -43.37 -36.23 -23.43
N THR A 110 -42.20 -35.68 -23.77
CA THR A 110 -41.09 -35.51 -22.82
C THR A 110 -41.47 -34.58 -21.67
N ALA A 111 -42.18 -33.48 -21.94
CA ALA A 111 -42.66 -32.55 -20.93
C ALA A 111 -43.63 -33.24 -19.96
N ARG A 112 -44.58 -34.03 -20.48
CA ARG A 112 -45.51 -34.83 -19.67
C ARG A 112 -44.79 -35.85 -18.81
N GLU A 113 -43.81 -36.55 -19.37
CA GLU A 113 -42.96 -37.48 -18.61
C GLU A 113 -42.17 -36.78 -17.51
N SER A 114 -41.61 -35.60 -17.79
CA SER A 114 -40.91 -34.76 -16.82
C SER A 114 -41.83 -34.30 -15.68
N VAL A 115 -43.07 -33.88 -15.97
CA VAL A 115 -44.06 -33.51 -14.94
C VAL A 115 -44.43 -34.74 -14.10
N ARG A 116 -44.71 -35.89 -14.75
CA ARG A 116 -45.00 -37.13 -14.04
C ARG A 116 -43.85 -37.51 -13.10
N ALA A 117 -42.62 -37.48 -13.60
CA ALA A 117 -41.42 -37.75 -12.81
C ALA A 117 -41.30 -36.79 -11.62
N ALA A 118 -41.47 -35.48 -11.83
CA ALA A 118 -41.42 -34.48 -10.77
C ALA A 118 -42.51 -34.68 -9.70
N ARG A 119 -43.71 -35.11 -10.07
CA ARG A 119 -44.80 -35.41 -9.13
C ARG A 119 -44.58 -36.70 -8.34
N THR A 120 -43.92 -37.70 -8.93
CA THR A 120 -43.72 -39.01 -8.28
C THR A 120 -42.38 -39.17 -7.58
N SER A 121 -41.38 -38.36 -7.92
CA SER A 121 -40.05 -38.45 -7.32
C SER A 121 -40.03 -37.86 -5.91
N PRO A 122 -39.41 -38.55 -4.94
CA PRO A 122 -39.28 -38.04 -3.58
C PRO A 122 -38.51 -36.72 -3.56
N THR A 123 -38.95 -35.82 -2.70
CA THR A 123 -38.28 -34.55 -2.40
C THR A 123 -37.07 -34.77 -1.51
N ALA A 124 -36.18 -33.78 -1.40
CA ALA A 124 -35.00 -33.84 -0.53
C ALA A 124 -35.33 -33.93 0.98
N GLU A 125 -36.59 -33.72 1.37
CA GLU A 125 -37.06 -33.95 2.75
C GLU A 125 -37.47 -35.41 2.99
N GLU A 126 -37.78 -36.16 1.93
CA GLU A 126 -38.34 -37.51 1.99
C GLU A 126 -37.31 -38.62 1.74
N ILE A 127 -36.22 -38.32 1.05
CA ILE A 127 -35.14 -39.28 0.72
C ILE A 127 -33.81 -38.75 1.23
N SER A 128 -32.94 -39.62 1.74
CA SER A 128 -31.59 -39.21 2.17
C SER A 128 -30.70 -38.85 0.97
N ALA A 129 -29.66 -38.04 1.19
CA ALA A 129 -28.69 -37.72 0.14
C ALA A 129 -28.00 -38.97 -0.44
N ALA A 130 -27.72 -39.96 0.42
CA ALA A 130 -27.13 -41.23 0.00
C ALA A 130 -28.07 -42.02 -0.92
N ASP A 131 -29.35 -42.11 -0.57
CA ASP A 131 -30.34 -42.85 -1.37
C ASP A 131 -30.68 -42.12 -2.67
N ALA A 132 -30.77 -40.79 -2.65
CA ALA A 132 -31.00 -39.97 -3.84
C ALA A 132 -29.86 -40.12 -4.86
N VAL A 133 -28.60 -40.05 -4.39
CA VAL A 133 -27.43 -40.31 -5.24
C VAL A 133 -27.38 -41.78 -5.68
N GLY A 134 -27.73 -42.72 -4.81
CA GLY A 134 -27.83 -44.14 -5.15
C GLY A 134 -28.81 -44.39 -6.30
N ALA A 135 -29.98 -43.76 -6.28
CA ALA A 135 -30.98 -43.84 -7.35
C ALA A 135 -30.47 -43.25 -8.68
N LEU A 136 -29.76 -42.13 -8.63
CA LEU A 136 -29.09 -41.53 -9.80
C LEU A 136 -28.02 -42.47 -10.37
N LEU A 137 -27.12 -42.98 -9.53
CA LEU A 137 -26.04 -43.87 -9.96
C LEU A 137 -26.57 -45.21 -10.48
N GLY A 138 -27.68 -45.71 -9.96
CA GLY A 138 -28.35 -46.92 -10.46
C GLY A 138 -28.81 -46.82 -11.91
N ARG A 139 -28.88 -45.60 -12.49
CA ARG A 139 -29.21 -45.39 -13.90
C ARG A 139 -28.02 -45.47 -14.84
N LEU A 140 -26.80 -45.48 -14.30
CA LEU A 140 -25.57 -45.68 -15.05
C LEU A 140 -25.16 -47.16 -15.05
N ASP A 141 -24.60 -47.62 -16.17
CA ASP A 141 -24.00 -48.94 -16.24
C ASP A 141 -22.72 -49.03 -15.39
N ASP A 142 -22.31 -50.25 -15.06
CA ASP A 142 -21.16 -50.50 -14.17
C ASP A 142 -19.86 -49.92 -14.73
N PHE A 143 -19.73 -49.87 -16.07
CA PHE A 143 -18.57 -49.30 -16.74
C PHE A 143 -18.50 -47.79 -16.51
N ASP A 144 -19.57 -47.06 -16.84
CA ASP A 144 -19.66 -45.60 -16.65
C ASP A 144 -19.46 -45.23 -15.17
N ARG A 145 -20.10 -45.96 -14.24
CA ARG A 145 -19.93 -45.73 -12.80
C ARG A 145 -18.49 -45.89 -12.35
N THR A 146 -17.82 -46.96 -12.75
CA THR A 146 -16.44 -47.23 -12.33
C THR A 146 -15.46 -46.22 -12.93
N VAL A 147 -15.65 -45.83 -14.20
CA VAL A 147 -14.83 -44.79 -14.84
C VAL A 147 -15.01 -43.44 -14.14
N LEU A 148 -16.25 -43.02 -13.88
CA LEU A 148 -16.52 -41.74 -13.24
C LEU A 148 -16.05 -41.72 -11.78
N ALA A 149 -16.27 -42.78 -11.00
CA ALA A 149 -15.77 -42.89 -9.64
C ALA A 149 -14.24 -42.82 -9.57
N GLY A 150 -13.54 -43.50 -10.49
CA GLY A 150 -12.08 -43.49 -10.51
C GLY A 150 -11.44 -42.22 -11.06
N ARG A 151 -12.16 -41.40 -11.83
CA ARG A 151 -11.57 -40.28 -12.60
C ARG A 151 -12.13 -38.91 -12.27
N GLN A 152 -13.36 -38.83 -11.80
CA GLN A 152 -14.11 -37.58 -11.62
C GLN A 152 -14.63 -37.44 -10.20
N TRP A 153 -15.26 -38.47 -9.65
CA TRP A 153 -15.79 -38.45 -8.29
C TRP A 153 -14.72 -38.91 -7.29
N THR A 154 -13.58 -38.22 -7.27
CA THR A 154 -12.46 -38.49 -6.38
C THR A 154 -11.56 -37.27 -6.26
N TRP A 155 -10.93 -37.08 -5.10
CA TRP A 155 -9.85 -36.10 -4.93
C TRP A 155 -8.60 -36.45 -5.72
N HIS A 156 -8.36 -37.76 -5.94
CA HIS A 156 -7.15 -38.28 -6.55
C HIS A 156 -7.53 -39.13 -7.77
N PRO A 157 -7.62 -38.52 -8.97
CA PRO A 157 -7.97 -39.25 -10.19
C PRO A 157 -7.00 -40.41 -10.46
N THR A 158 -7.53 -41.62 -10.52
CA THR A 158 -6.77 -42.82 -10.84
C THR A 158 -6.28 -42.76 -12.29
N PRO A 159 -4.99 -43.01 -12.55
CA PRO A 159 -4.48 -43.12 -13.91
C PRO A 159 -5.20 -44.21 -14.73
N THR A 160 -5.43 -43.97 -16.02
CA THR A 160 -6.14 -44.90 -16.92
C THR A 160 -5.50 -46.29 -16.95
N ARG A 161 -4.17 -46.36 -16.92
CA ARG A 161 -3.40 -47.62 -16.85
C ARG A 161 -3.74 -48.51 -15.65
N LEU A 162 -4.22 -47.92 -14.55
CA LEU A 162 -4.61 -48.66 -13.35
C LEU A 162 -6.10 -49.02 -13.34
N LEU A 163 -6.94 -48.27 -14.07
CA LEU A 163 -8.37 -48.55 -14.25
C LEU A 163 -8.66 -49.55 -15.38
N ALA A 164 -7.81 -49.64 -16.39
CA ALA A 164 -7.98 -50.53 -17.53
C ALA A 164 -8.11 -52.02 -17.11
N PRO A 165 -7.21 -52.56 -16.26
CA PRO A 165 -7.31 -53.95 -15.81
C PRO A 165 -8.58 -54.24 -15.00
N THR A 166 -9.03 -53.32 -14.15
CA THR A 166 -10.23 -53.53 -13.31
C THR A 166 -11.51 -53.58 -14.15
N LEU A 167 -11.51 -52.93 -15.31
CA LEU A 167 -12.63 -52.91 -16.26
C LEU A 167 -12.51 -53.94 -17.39
N GLY A 168 -11.44 -54.74 -17.42
CA GLY A 168 -11.20 -55.71 -18.49
C GLY A 168 -11.08 -55.08 -19.89
N CYS A 169 -10.59 -53.84 -19.98
CA CYS A 169 -10.52 -53.08 -21.25
C CYS A 169 -9.16 -52.39 -21.45
N SER A 170 -8.95 -51.79 -22.62
CA SER A 170 -7.73 -51.02 -22.90
C SER A 170 -7.82 -49.57 -22.41
N GLU A 171 -6.67 -48.94 -22.13
CA GLU A 171 -6.61 -47.52 -21.74
C GLU A 171 -7.24 -46.57 -22.78
N ALA A 172 -7.07 -46.91 -24.05
CA ALA A 172 -7.68 -46.17 -25.15
C ALA A 172 -9.22 -46.25 -25.11
N SER A 173 -9.78 -47.38 -24.65
CA SER A 173 -11.23 -47.53 -24.45
C SER A 173 -11.74 -46.59 -23.36
N ILE A 174 -11.06 -46.54 -22.21
CA ILE A 174 -11.41 -45.63 -21.10
C ILE A 174 -11.35 -44.18 -21.58
N SER A 175 -10.26 -43.79 -22.23
CA SER A 175 -10.07 -42.42 -22.72
C SER A 175 -11.16 -42.01 -23.71
N ARG A 176 -11.57 -42.93 -24.61
CA ARG A 176 -12.63 -42.68 -25.61
C ARG A 176 -14.03 -42.59 -24.99
N ASN A 177 -14.31 -43.39 -23.97
CA ASN A 177 -15.64 -43.47 -23.37
C ASN A 177 -15.83 -42.50 -22.19
N THR A 178 -14.78 -42.00 -21.55
CA THR A 178 -14.89 -41.03 -20.44
C THR A 178 -15.74 -39.80 -20.82
N PRO A 179 -15.54 -39.13 -21.97
CA PRO A 179 -16.40 -38.01 -22.36
C PRO A 179 -17.88 -38.40 -22.54
N ARG A 180 -18.16 -39.64 -22.96
CA ARG A 180 -19.52 -40.16 -23.13
C ARG A 180 -20.18 -40.43 -21.77
N ALA A 181 -19.47 -41.08 -20.86
CA ALA A 181 -19.91 -41.30 -19.49
C ALA A 181 -20.23 -39.96 -18.79
N ARG A 182 -19.34 -38.95 -18.94
CA ARG A 182 -19.56 -37.59 -18.42
C ARG A 182 -20.79 -36.91 -18.99
N ARG A 183 -21.06 -37.10 -20.28
CA ARG A 183 -22.24 -36.54 -20.93
C ARG A 183 -23.50 -37.21 -20.39
N ARG A 184 -23.53 -38.55 -20.35
CA ARG A 184 -24.65 -39.32 -19.84
C ARG A 184 -24.95 -39.01 -18.37
N PHE A 185 -23.92 -38.84 -17.54
CA PHE A 185 -24.10 -38.44 -16.15
C PHE A 185 -24.75 -37.06 -16.04
N ARG A 186 -24.27 -36.05 -16.79
CA ARG A 186 -24.92 -34.73 -16.81
C ARG A 186 -26.38 -34.79 -17.28
N GLU A 187 -26.64 -35.54 -18.35
CA GLU A 187 -27.99 -35.77 -18.86
C GLU A 187 -28.93 -36.41 -17.81
N LEU A 188 -28.40 -37.24 -16.90
CA LEU A 188 -29.15 -37.81 -15.78
C LEU A 188 -29.32 -36.82 -14.63
N VAL A 189 -28.31 -36.00 -14.33
CA VAL A 189 -28.42 -34.96 -13.28
C VAL A 189 -29.50 -33.94 -13.64
N ASP A 190 -29.63 -33.60 -14.92
CA ASP A 190 -30.63 -32.66 -15.44
C ASP A 190 -32.05 -33.26 -15.51
N ASP A 191 -32.21 -34.56 -15.25
CA ASP A 191 -33.52 -35.22 -15.25
C ASP A 191 -34.33 -34.82 -14.00
N PRO A 192 -35.58 -34.35 -14.15
CA PRO A 192 -36.45 -34.02 -13.01
C PRO A 192 -36.62 -35.16 -11.99
N ALA A 193 -36.43 -36.42 -12.44
CA ALA A 193 -36.43 -37.57 -11.54
C ALA A 193 -35.38 -37.49 -10.42
N HIS A 194 -34.30 -36.72 -10.63
CA HIS A 194 -33.14 -36.58 -9.73
C HIS A 194 -33.03 -35.20 -9.08
N ARG A 195 -34.12 -34.41 -9.05
CA ARG A 195 -34.20 -33.08 -8.42
C ARG A 195 -33.69 -33.02 -6.96
N ALA A 196 -33.84 -34.10 -6.20
CA ALA A 196 -33.35 -34.14 -4.82
C ALA A 196 -31.80 -34.04 -4.78
N VAL A 197 -31.11 -34.65 -5.75
CA VAL A 197 -29.64 -34.59 -5.85
C VAL A 197 -29.17 -33.18 -6.18
N THR A 198 -29.81 -32.51 -7.15
CA THR A 198 -29.48 -31.12 -7.50
C THR A 198 -29.80 -30.17 -6.36
N HIS A 199 -30.87 -30.43 -5.59
CA HIS A 199 -31.18 -29.69 -4.37
C HIS A 199 -30.06 -29.82 -3.32
N TYR A 200 -29.63 -31.03 -2.99
CA TYR A 200 -28.51 -31.23 -2.05
C TYR A 200 -27.19 -30.62 -2.53
N ALA A 201 -26.88 -30.75 -3.83
CA ALA A 201 -25.72 -30.12 -4.42
C ALA A 201 -25.80 -28.59 -4.35
N SER A 202 -26.99 -28.00 -4.51
CA SER A 202 -27.18 -26.55 -4.38
C SER A 202 -26.97 -26.06 -2.94
N GLN A 203 -27.49 -26.80 -1.94
CA GLN A 203 -27.23 -26.51 -0.53
C GLN A 203 -25.74 -26.63 -0.20
N LEU A 204 -25.08 -27.66 -0.73
CA LEU A 204 -23.64 -27.85 -0.56
C LEU A 204 -22.87 -26.67 -1.17
N ARG A 205 -23.18 -26.27 -2.41
CA ARG A 205 -22.55 -25.11 -3.06
C ARG A 205 -22.68 -23.83 -2.24
N GLN A 206 -23.86 -23.56 -1.70
CA GLN A 206 -24.11 -22.37 -0.86
C GLN A 206 -23.26 -22.37 0.41
N ARG A 207 -23.02 -23.54 1.01
CA ARG A 207 -22.22 -23.66 2.26
C ARG A 207 -20.72 -23.62 2.01
N LEU A 208 -20.26 -24.22 0.91
CA LEU A 208 -18.84 -24.30 0.59
C LEU A 208 -18.30 -23.00 -0.02
N GLY A 209 -19.10 -22.30 -0.81
CA GLY A 209 -18.61 -21.16 -1.60
C GLY A 209 -17.60 -21.59 -2.66
N ILE A 210 -16.84 -20.65 -3.20
CA ILE A 210 -15.88 -20.95 -4.28
C ILE A 210 -14.56 -21.56 -3.79
N TYR A 211 -14.20 -21.34 -2.52
CA TYR A 211 -12.95 -21.82 -1.93
C TYR A 211 -13.10 -21.98 -0.42
N THR A 212 -12.75 -23.16 0.11
CA THR A 212 -12.94 -23.51 1.52
C THR A 212 -11.91 -24.51 2.05
N THR A 213 -11.94 -24.81 3.34
CA THR A 213 -11.07 -25.82 3.94
C THR A 213 -11.64 -27.22 3.76
N LEU A 214 -10.77 -28.24 3.74
CA LEU A 214 -11.23 -29.64 3.69
C LEU A 214 -12.15 -29.97 4.88
N ALA A 215 -11.79 -29.52 6.09
CA ALA A 215 -12.61 -29.77 7.29
C ALA A 215 -14.03 -29.19 7.15
N ALA A 216 -14.16 -27.95 6.67
CA ALA A 216 -15.47 -27.34 6.46
C ALA A 216 -16.27 -28.06 5.36
N ALA A 217 -15.60 -28.58 4.34
CA ALA A 217 -16.24 -29.39 3.31
C ALA A 217 -16.75 -30.74 3.86
N GLU A 218 -15.96 -31.42 4.69
CA GLU A 218 -16.35 -32.66 5.36
C GLU A 218 -17.53 -32.44 6.31
N ASP A 219 -17.51 -31.36 7.10
CA ASP A 219 -18.62 -30.99 7.98
C ASP A 219 -19.90 -30.70 7.19
N ALA A 220 -19.80 -29.98 6.06
CA ALA A 220 -20.95 -29.70 5.21
C ALA A 220 -21.56 -30.99 4.63
N LEU A 221 -20.73 -31.96 4.23
CA LEU A 221 -21.16 -33.27 3.74
C LEU A 221 -21.84 -34.11 4.84
N ILE A 222 -21.25 -34.15 6.04
CA ILE A 222 -21.81 -34.86 7.20
C ILE A 222 -23.21 -34.33 7.53
N ASN A 223 -23.38 -33.01 7.49
CA ASN A 223 -24.67 -32.37 7.74
C ASN A 223 -25.74 -32.71 6.68
N LEU A 224 -25.34 -33.12 5.48
CA LEU A 224 -26.25 -33.63 4.44
C LEU A 224 -26.45 -35.15 4.55
N GLY A 225 -25.87 -35.81 5.56
CA GLY A 225 -25.91 -37.27 5.71
C GLY A 225 -25.02 -38.02 4.72
N ALA A 226 -24.08 -37.35 4.04
CA ALA A 226 -23.12 -37.97 3.14
C ALA A 226 -21.81 -38.24 3.89
N GLN A 227 -21.35 -39.50 3.90
CA GLN A 227 -20.07 -39.85 4.52
C GLN A 227 -18.90 -39.25 3.72
N PRO A 228 -17.98 -38.49 4.35
CA PRO A 228 -16.77 -38.00 3.69
C PRO A 228 -15.97 -39.12 3.02
N GLY A 229 -15.44 -38.86 1.82
CA GLY A 229 -14.69 -39.83 1.03
C GLY A 229 -15.53 -40.92 0.34
N SER A 230 -16.84 -40.96 0.55
CA SER A 230 -17.74 -41.86 -0.17
C SER A 230 -17.99 -41.37 -1.62
N THR A 231 -18.41 -42.28 -2.49
CA THR A 231 -18.85 -41.93 -3.86
C THR A 231 -19.99 -40.91 -3.81
N THR A 232 -20.92 -41.04 -2.86
CA THR A 232 -22.02 -40.07 -2.66
C THR A 232 -21.48 -38.66 -2.43
N ALA A 233 -20.52 -38.51 -1.50
CA ALA A 233 -19.92 -37.21 -1.21
C ALA A 233 -19.26 -36.60 -2.45
N HIS A 234 -18.48 -37.40 -3.18
CA HIS A 234 -17.80 -36.92 -4.38
C HIS A 234 -18.74 -36.58 -5.54
N VAL A 235 -19.85 -37.31 -5.70
CA VAL A 235 -20.90 -36.98 -6.68
C VAL A 235 -21.54 -35.64 -6.34
N LEU A 236 -21.90 -35.42 -5.06
CA LEU A 236 -22.47 -34.15 -4.62
C LEU A 236 -21.51 -32.98 -4.83
N LEU A 237 -20.23 -33.17 -4.53
CA LEU A 237 -19.17 -32.18 -4.77
C LEU A 237 -18.98 -31.89 -6.26
N ASP A 238 -19.04 -32.91 -7.13
CA ASP A 238 -18.92 -32.73 -8.58
C ASP A 238 -20.11 -31.93 -9.15
N ILE A 239 -21.34 -32.22 -8.70
CA ILE A 239 -22.56 -31.53 -9.14
C ILE A 239 -22.64 -30.10 -8.57
N ALA A 240 -22.26 -29.90 -7.31
CA ALA A 240 -22.32 -28.59 -6.65
C ALA A 240 -21.43 -27.54 -7.34
N GLY A 241 -20.37 -28.00 -8.00
CA GLY A 241 -19.38 -27.21 -8.72
C GLY A 241 -18.06 -27.95 -8.55
N PRO A 242 -17.45 -28.49 -9.61
CA PRO A 242 -16.48 -29.57 -9.51
C PRO A 242 -15.34 -29.21 -8.55
N TYR A 243 -15.47 -29.67 -7.31
CA TYR A 243 -14.56 -29.31 -6.25
C TYR A 243 -13.29 -30.15 -6.37
N ALA A 244 -12.14 -29.52 -6.24
CA ALA A 244 -10.84 -30.18 -6.21
C ALA A 244 -10.10 -29.85 -4.92
N LEU A 245 -9.42 -30.85 -4.36
CA LEU A 245 -8.58 -30.72 -3.18
C LEU A 245 -7.16 -30.30 -3.59
N GLU A 246 -6.66 -29.23 -2.99
CA GLU A 246 -5.30 -28.74 -3.14
C GLU A 246 -4.78 -28.27 -1.77
N GLN A 247 -3.75 -28.94 -1.25
CA GLN A 247 -3.06 -28.54 0.00
C GLN A 247 -3.99 -28.31 1.22
N GLY A 248 -5.00 -29.18 1.40
CA GLY A 248 -5.95 -29.07 2.52
C GLY A 248 -7.09 -28.07 2.29
N TRP A 249 -7.14 -27.44 1.12
CA TRP A 249 -8.20 -26.55 0.68
C TRP A 249 -8.95 -27.12 -0.51
N VAL A 250 -10.23 -26.82 -0.58
CA VAL A 250 -11.18 -27.34 -1.57
C VAL A 250 -11.67 -26.16 -2.41
N GLN A 251 -11.42 -26.20 -3.71
CA GLN A 251 -11.80 -25.12 -4.65
C GLN A 251 -12.82 -25.59 -5.66
N ASN A 252 -13.75 -24.71 -6.01
CA ASN A 252 -14.59 -24.91 -7.18
C ASN A 252 -13.74 -24.69 -8.44
N SER A 253 -13.40 -25.78 -9.12
CA SER A 253 -12.49 -25.75 -10.28
C SER A 253 -13.11 -25.09 -11.51
N ALA A 254 -14.44 -25.09 -11.62
CA ALA A 254 -15.13 -24.44 -12.74
C ALA A 254 -15.09 -22.92 -12.65
N GLU A 255 -14.92 -22.37 -11.44
CA GLU A 255 -14.83 -20.93 -11.20
C GLU A 255 -13.41 -20.47 -10.91
N GLU A 256 -12.40 -21.35 -11.01
CA GLU A 256 -11.01 -21.04 -10.65
C GLU A 256 -10.90 -20.38 -9.25
N GLY A 257 -11.61 -20.96 -8.27
CA GLY A 257 -11.88 -20.32 -6.98
C GLY A 257 -10.62 -19.78 -6.28
N LYS A 258 -9.53 -20.57 -6.24
CA LYS A 258 -8.26 -20.15 -5.65
C LYS A 258 -7.69 -18.88 -6.30
N SER A 259 -7.66 -18.85 -7.63
CA SER A 259 -7.12 -17.73 -8.41
C SER A 259 -7.96 -16.48 -8.24
N ARG A 260 -9.29 -16.59 -8.23
CA ARG A 260 -10.21 -15.45 -8.02
C ARG A 260 -10.09 -14.86 -6.62
N VAL A 261 -9.99 -15.70 -5.60
CA VAL A 261 -9.79 -15.28 -4.21
C VAL A 261 -8.46 -14.53 -4.06
N ALA A 262 -7.36 -15.10 -4.59
CA ALA A 262 -6.05 -14.44 -4.56
C ALA A 262 -6.08 -13.09 -5.30
N ALA A 263 -6.68 -13.04 -6.49
CA ALA A 263 -6.78 -11.82 -7.28
C ALA A 263 -7.60 -10.72 -6.59
N ALA A 264 -8.66 -11.08 -5.86
CA ALA A 264 -9.46 -10.11 -5.10
C ALA A 264 -8.65 -9.47 -3.96
N VAL A 265 -7.85 -10.27 -3.24
CA VAL A 265 -6.96 -9.75 -2.19
C VAL A 265 -5.83 -8.90 -2.80
N ASP A 266 -5.22 -9.37 -3.89
CA ASP A 266 -4.17 -8.65 -4.61
C ASP A 266 -4.64 -7.29 -5.14
N GLY A 267 -5.85 -7.23 -5.69
CA GLY A 267 -6.45 -5.98 -6.17
C GLY A 267 -6.56 -4.93 -5.06
N LEU A 268 -7.02 -5.34 -3.87
CA LEU A 268 -7.14 -4.42 -2.73
C LEU A 268 -5.79 -3.82 -2.29
N PHE A 269 -4.74 -4.64 -2.24
CA PHE A 269 -3.39 -4.16 -1.86
C PHE A 269 -2.69 -3.37 -2.97
N THR A 270 -3.06 -3.59 -4.23
CA THR A 270 -2.55 -2.81 -5.37
C THR A 270 -3.06 -1.37 -5.32
N ASP A 271 -4.35 -1.19 -4.99
CA ASP A 271 -4.97 0.13 -4.87
C ASP A 271 -4.57 0.82 -3.55
N HIS A 272 -4.54 0.06 -2.46
CA HIS A 272 -4.26 0.56 -1.12
C HIS A 272 -3.34 -0.40 -0.36
N PRO A 273 -2.05 -0.07 -0.17
CA PRO A 273 -1.11 -0.95 0.53
C PRO A 273 -1.46 -1.23 2.00
N ALA A 274 -2.35 -0.45 2.60
CA ALA A 274 -2.93 -0.67 3.92
C ALA A 274 -4.46 -0.77 3.83
N VAL A 275 -5.00 -1.94 4.17
CA VAL A 275 -6.41 -2.28 3.97
C VAL A 275 -7.06 -2.63 5.32
N PRO A 276 -8.23 -2.07 5.68
CA PRO A 276 -8.96 -2.50 6.87
C PRO A 276 -9.32 -4.00 6.81
N PRO A 277 -9.19 -4.76 7.91
CA PRO A 277 -9.51 -6.19 7.93
C PRO A 277 -10.92 -6.52 7.43
N GLN A 278 -11.90 -5.71 7.81
CA GLN A 278 -13.30 -5.91 7.39
C GLN A 278 -13.44 -5.86 5.87
N ARG A 279 -12.70 -4.97 5.19
CA ARG A 279 -12.79 -4.83 3.74
C ARG A 279 -12.23 -6.05 3.00
N LEU A 280 -11.23 -6.72 3.58
CA LEU A 280 -10.71 -7.99 3.07
C LEU A 280 -11.76 -9.09 3.22
N ILE A 281 -12.39 -9.19 4.39
CA ILE A 281 -13.46 -10.16 4.65
C ILE A 281 -14.66 -9.93 3.74
N ASP A 282 -15.09 -8.68 3.55
CA ASP A 282 -16.22 -8.33 2.70
C ASP A 282 -15.95 -8.72 1.24
N ALA A 283 -14.75 -8.40 0.71
CA ALA A 283 -14.38 -8.77 -0.66
C ALA A 283 -14.33 -10.29 -0.88
N LEU A 284 -13.88 -11.06 0.11
CA LEU A 284 -13.93 -12.53 0.06
C LEU A 284 -15.38 -13.05 0.21
N GLY A 285 -16.21 -12.38 1.01
CA GLY A 285 -17.62 -12.68 1.17
C GLY A 285 -18.43 -12.45 -0.11
N GLU A 286 -18.13 -11.40 -0.88
CA GLU A 286 -18.73 -11.14 -2.21
C GLU A 286 -18.43 -12.26 -3.22
N LEU A 287 -17.32 -12.97 -3.04
CA LEU A 287 -16.97 -14.17 -3.80
C LEU A 287 -17.64 -15.44 -3.26
N GLY A 288 -18.44 -15.35 -2.20
CA GLY A 288 -19.15 -16.45 -1.59
C GLY A 288 -18.35 -17.23 -0.53
N MET A 289 -17.22 -16.71 -0.04
CA MET A 289 -16.51 -17.34 1.08
C MET A 289 -17.23 -17.04 2.41
N PRO A 290 -17.53 -18.06 3.24
CA PRO A 290 -18.03 -17.82 4.59
C PRO A 290 -17.00 -17.05 5.44
N VAL A 291 -17.46 -16.18 6.35
CA VAL A 291 -16.60 -15.29 7.14
C VAL A 291 -15.45 -16.02 7.85
N GLY A 292 -15.74 -17.11 8.57
CA GLY A 292 -14.69 -17.89 9.27
C GLY A 292 -13.66 -18.52 8.32
N ILE A 293 -14.07 -18.87 7.10
CA ILE A 293 -13.18 -19.40 6.06
C ILE A 293 -12.33 -18.29 5.45
N ALA A 294 -12.90 -17.10 5.26
CA ALA A 294 -12.16 -15.92 4.82
C ALA A 294 -11.09 -15.52 5.84
N GLU A 295 -11.40 -15.55 7.15
CA GLU A 295 -10.42 -15.32 8.22
C GLU A 295 -9.30 -16.37 8.22
N ASP A 296 -9.64 -17.64 8.09
CA ASP A 296 -8.67 -18.74 7.99
C ASP A 296 -7.78 -18.61 6.75
N TYR A 297 -8.34 -18.18 5.62
CA TYR A 297 -7.59 -17.93 4.39
C TYR A 297 -6.56 -16.82 4.60
N LEU A 298 -7.00 -15.66 5.08
CA LEU A 298 -6.12 -14.51 5.35
C LEU A 298 -5.03 -14.84 6.37
N ARG A 299 -5.28 -15.75 7.31
CA ARG A 299 -4.28 -16.21 8.29
C ARG A 299 -3.25 -17.17 7.70
N THR A 300 -3.66 -18.02 6.77
CA THR A 300 -2.83 -19.15 6.29
C THR A 300 -2.10 -18.88 4.97
N HIS A 301 -2.70 -18.10 4.08
CA HIS A 301 -2.17 -17.84 2.74
C HIS A 301 -1.45 -16.49 2.64
N GLU A 302 -1.79 -15.56 3.53
CA GLU A 302 -1.27 -14.20 3.47
C GLU A 302 -0.37 -13.91 4.66
N ARG A 303 0.75 -13.23 4.41
CA ARG A 303 1.60 -12.70 5.47
C ARG A 303 1.08 -11.31 5.86
N LEU A 304 -0.08 -11.26 6.51
CA LEU A 304 -0.65 -9.97 6.92
C LEU A 304 -0.18 -9.59 8.32
N ARG A 305 0.15 -8.31 8.48
CA ARG A 305 0.41 -7.71 9.79
C ARG A 305 -0.62 -6.63 10.08
N ARG A 306 -1.22 -6.70 11.26
CA ARG A 306 -2.22 -5.72 11.72
C ARG A 306 -1.55 -4.61 12.53
N ILE A 307 -1.71 -3.37 12.09
CA ILE A 307 -1.10 -2.18 12.68
C ILE A 307 -2.10 -1.04 12.58
N GLY A 308 -2.36 -0.32 13.67
CA GLY A 308 -3.24 0.86 13.62
C GLY A 308 -4.67 0.60 13.13
N GLY A 309 -5.16 -0.64 13.22
CA GLY A 309 -6.50 -1.02 12.73
C GLY A 309 -6.56 -1.43 11.26
N VAL A 310 -5.46 -1.34 10.51
CA VAL A 310 -5.33 -1.80 9.12
C VAL A 310 -4.41 -3.03 9.03
N CYS A 311 -4.53 -3.77 7.94
CA CYS A 311 -3.63 -4.84 7.55
C CYS A 311 -2.71 -4.36 6.44
N VAL A 312 -1.43 -4.71 6.55
CA VAL A 312 -0.44 -4.56 5.47
C VAL A 312 0.10 -5.94 5.11
N ARG A 313 0.43 -6.15 3.84
CA ARG A 313 1.09 -7.36 3.39
C ARG A 313 2.56 -7.27 3.79
N TRP A 314 2.91 -7.95 4.87
CA TRP A 314 4.21 -7.91 5.51
C TRP A 314 5.22 -8.72 4.68
N ARG A 315 5.98 -8.02 3.83
CA ARG A 315 6.93 -8.67 2.94
C ARG A 315 8.14 -9.20 3.70
N GLY A 316 8.64 -8.41 4.66
CA GLY A 316 9.67 -8.84 5.61
C GLY A 316 11.04 -9.17 5.00
N ASP A 317 11.25 -8.87 3.72
CA ASP A 317 12.47 -9.26 2.99
C ASP A 317 13.67 -8.37 3.38
N THR A 318 13.41 -7.08 3.63
CA THR A 318 14.43 -6.10 4.03
C THR A 318 13.86 -5.11 5.05
N VAL A 319 14.74 -4.50 5.85
CA VAL A 319 14.35 -3.42 6.80
C VAL A 319 13.62 -2.29 6.07
N ALA A 320 14.03 -1.98 4.84
CA ALA A 320 13.40 -0.94 4.04
C ALA A 320 11.97 -1.30 3.62
N THR A 321 11.73 -2.54 3.15
CA THR A 321 10.34 -3.01 2.87
C THR A 321 9.47 -3.01 4.12
N MET A 322 10.01 -3.40 5.28
CA MET A 322 9.26 -3.33 6.54
C MET A 322 8.91 -1.89 6.91
N ILE A 323 9.84 -0.94 6.77
CA ILE A 323 9.58 0.48 7.04
C ILE A 323 8.53 1.04 6.09
N GLU A 324 8.56 0.65 4.82
CA GLU A 324 7.56 1.04 3.83
C GLU A 324 6.16 0.53 4.21
N ASP A 325 6.04 -0.76 4.53
CA ASP A 325 4.78 -1.37 4.99
C ASP A 325 4.27 -0.68 6.28
N LEU A 326 5.17 -0.35 7.22
CA LEU A 326 4.83 0.41 8.43
C LEU A 326 4.30 1.80 8.14
N LEU A 327 4.94 2.56 7.23
CA LEU A 327 4.50 3.90 6.87
C LEU A 327 3.14 3.86 6.15
N HIS A 328 2.91 2.88 5.28
CA HIS A 328 1.60 2.65 4.70
C HIS A 328 0.53 2.37 5.77
N ALA A 329 0.84 1.55 6.77
CA ALA A 329 -0.08 1.26 7.85
C ALA A 329 -0.41 2.48 8.72
N LEU A 330 0.58 3.33 8.99
CA LEU A 330 0.40 4.54 9.79
C LEU A 330 -0.37 5.62 9.03
N GLY A 331 -0.19 5.72 7.71
CA GLY A 331 -0.84 6.73 6.86
C GLY A 331 -0.35 8.16 7.08
N GLU A 332 0.63 8.36 7.97
CA GLU A 332 1.22 9.66 8.31
C GLU A 332 2.74 9.58 8.53
N PRO A 333 3.47 10.70 8.43
CA PRO A 333 4.91 10.71 8.65
C PRO A 333 5.27 10.27 10.08
N ALA A 334 6.33 9.47 10.21
CA ALA A 334 6.71 8.88 11.50
C ALA A 334 8.19 9.14 11.84
N THR A 335 8.52 9.11 13.13
CA THR A 335 9.91 9.19 13.58
C THR A 335 10.63 7.84 13.45
N PRO A 336 11.97 7.82 13.29
CA PRO A 336 12.74 6.57 13.32
C PRO A 336 12.49 5.73 14.58
N GLN A 337 12.23 6.37 15.72
CA GLN A 337 11.94 5.73 17.00
C GLN A 337 10.57 5.04 16.98
N THR A 338 9.55 5.72 16.45
CA THR A 338 8.20 5.14 16.27
C THR A 338 8.26 3.92 15.36
N LEU A 339 8.93 4.04 14.22
CA LEU A 339 9.08 2.93 13.27
C LEU A 339 9.85 1.77 13.89
N PHE A 340 10.96 2.04 14.59
CA PHE A 340 11.73 1.03 15.29
C PHE A 340 10.91 0.30 16.37
N ALA A 341 10.06 1.02 17.13
CA ALA A 341 9.20 0.41 18.14
C ALA A 341 8.12 -0.51 17.56
N LEU A 342 7.72 -0.29 16.30
CA LEU A 342 6.75 -1.11 15.58
C LEU A 342 7.40 -2.30 14.86
N LEU A 343 8.72 -2.32 14.70
CA LEU A 343 9.43 -3.49 14.16
C LEU A 343 9.41 -4.65 15.15
N GLU A 344 9.51 -5.86 14.62
CA GLU A 344 9.62 -7.06 15.46
C GLU A 344 10.96 -7.04 16.23
N PRO A 345 10.98 -7.55 17.48
CA PRO A 345 12.21 -7.68 18.25
C PRO A 345 13.27 -8.45 17.46
N GLY A 346 14.44 -7.83 17.27
CA GLY A 346 15.56 -8.44 16.55
C GLY A 346 15.58 -8.20 15.03
N ALA A 347 14.54 -7.60 14.44
CA ALA A 347 14.50 -7.34 12.99
C ALA A 347 15.57 -6.33 12.52
N ALA A 348 15.87 -5.32 13.33
CA ALA A 348 16.90 -4.31 13.03
C ALA A 348 17.41 -3.61 14.31
N LYS A 349 18.44 -2.77 14.15
CA LYS A 349 18.85 -1.78 15.16
C LYS A 349 18.34 -0.39 14.75
N LEU A 350 18.14 0.50 15.72
CA LEU A 350 17.73 1.90 15.45
C LEU A 350 18.70 2.63 14.50
N ALA A 351 20.00 2.32 14.55
CA ALA A 351 20.98 2.88 13.62
C ALA A 351 20.68 2.50 12.17
N THR A 352 20.35 1.23 11.92
CA THR A 352 19.97 0.71 10.60
C THR A 352 18.69 1.35 10.08
N VAL A 353 17.68 1.55 10.94
CA VAL A 353 16.44 2.25 10.56
C VAL A 353 16.75 3.69 10.10
N LYS A 354 17.61 4.40 10.83
CA LYS A 354 18.01 5.78 10.47
C LYS A 354 18.80 5.82 9.16
N GLU A 355 19.69 4.86 8.94
CA GLU A 355 20.49 4.74 7.72
C GLU A 355 19.59 4.47 6.51
N VAL A 356 18.71 3.47 6.60
CA VAL A 356 17.74 3.14 5.54
C VAL A 356 16.86 4.33 5.18
N LEU A 357 16.29 5.01 6.17
CA LEU A 357 15.48 6.21 5.93
C LEU A 357 16.27 7.31 5.20
N SER A 358 17.57 7.42 5.43
CA SER A 358 18.44 8.44 4.84
C SER A 358 18.89 8.10 3.42
N GLU A 359 19.22 6.85 3.15
CA GLU A 359 19.89 6.41 1.92
C GLU A 359 18.92 5.84 0.87
N ASP A 360 17.80 5.25 1.30
CA ASP A 360 16.83 4.63 0.39
C ASP A 360 15.90 5.70 -0.23
N ASP A 361 15.77 5.66 -1.55
CA ASP A 361 15.09 6.69 -2.33
C ASP A 361 13.57 6.71 -2.11
N ARG A 362 12.98 5.63 -1.60
CA ARG A 362 11.55 5.57 -1.27
C ARG A 362 11.15 6.50 -0.15
N PHE A 363 12.09 6.91 0.70
CA PHE A 363 11.81 7.76 1.85
C PHE A 363 12.21 9.21 1.59
N VAL A 364 11.42 10.11 2.15
CA VAL A 364 11.72 11.54 2.18
C VAL A 364 11.51 12.08 3.57
N ARG A 365 12.35 13.05 3.94
CA ARG A 365 12.19 13.74 5.20
C ARG A 365 10.95 14.63 5.13
N ALA A 366 9.99 14.40 6.01
CA ALA A 366 8.75 15.17 6.08
C ALA A 366 8.86 16.35 7.05
N SER A 367 9.72 16.24 8.07
CA SER A 367 10.00 17.32 9.03
C SER A 367 11.42 17.22 9.58
N ARG A 368 11.73 17.92 10.69
CA ARG A 368 13.05 17.79 11.31
C ARG A 368 13.31 16.38 11.86
N THR A 369 12.29 15.61 12.22
CA THR A 369 12.44 14.32 12.88
C THR A 369 11.59 13.20 12.27
N THR A 370 10.66 13.54 11.38
CA THR A 370 9.77 12.58 10.74
C THR A 370 10.15 12.31 9.28
N TRP A 371 9.79 11.11 8.83
CA TRP A 371 9.97 10.61 7.49
C TRP A 371 8.64 10.12 6.93
N ALA A 372 8.50 10.25 5.62
CA ALA A 372 7.33 9.84 4.87
C ALA A 372 7.75 9.06 3.62
N LEU A 373 6.77 8.43 2.98
CA LEU A 373 6.95 7.83 1.66
C LEU A 373 7.00 8.91 0.59
N ARG A 374 7.97 8.80 -0.33
CA ARG A 374 8.07 9.68 -1.50
C ARG A 374 6.82 9.59 -2.37
N ALA A 375 6.22 8.40 -2.46
CA ALA A 375 5.00 8.15 -3.22
C ALA A 375 3.79 8.97 -2.74
N TRP A 376 3.83 9.55 -1.53
CA TRP A 376 2.76 10.43 -1.02
C TRP A 376 2.78 11.84 -1.61
N ASP A 377 3.73 12.15 -2.51
CA ASP A 377 3.86 13.45 -3.19
C ASP A 377 3.84 14.66 -2.24
N ARG A 378 4.45 14.50 -1.06
CA ARG A 378 4.57 15.57 -0.07
C ARG A 378 5.82 16.43 -0.30
N PRO A 379 5.78 17.74 0.02
CA PRO A 379 6.97 18.57 -0.02
C PRO A 379 8.10 18.03 0.86
N VAL A 380 9.29 17.90 0.28
CA VAL A 380 10.47 17.42 1.00
C VAL A 380 11.01 18.50 1.93
N TYR A 381 11.13 18.20 3.22
CA TYR A 381 11.71 19.11 4.19
C TYR A 381 13.23 19.24 3.99
N ARG A 382 13.68 20.44 3.59
CA ARG A 382 15.09 20.78 3.31
C ARG A 382 15.76 21.60 4.41
N GLY A 383 15.12 21.71 5.58
CA GLY A 383 15.60 22.51 6.71
C GLY A 383 14.85 23.83 6.88
N ILE A 384 14.98 24.41 8.08
CA ILE A 384 14.23 25.61 8.52
C ILE A 384 14.43 26.78 7.56
N ALA A 385 15.67 27.06 7.14
CA ALA A 385 15.97 28.14 6.20
C ALA A 385 15.17 28.02 4.89
N ARG A 386 15.06 26.81 4.32
CA ARG A 386 14.32 26.56 3.09
C ARG A 386 12.82 26.63 3.32
N ALA A 387 12.33 26.13 4.44
CA ALA A 387 10.91 26.24 4.80
C ALA A 387 10.48 27.72 4.96
N ILE A 388 11.28 28.56 5.62
CA ILE A 388 11.07 30.02 5.71
C ILE A 388 11.02 30.63 4.31
N GLU A 389 11.99 30.26 3.48
CA GLU A 389 12.09 30.73 2.12
C GLU A 389 10.89 30.35 1.25
N ASP A 390 10.41 29.12 1.34
CA ASP A 390 9.26 28.62 0.58
C ASP A 390 7.97 29.32 1.04
N CYS A 391 7.79 29.53 2.36
CA CYS A 391 6.67 30.31 2.91
C CYS A 391 6.66 31.76 2.40
N ILE A 392 7.83 32.42 2.37
CA ILE A 392 7.98 33.77 1.81
C ILE A 392 7.59 33.80 0.32
N ASP A 393 8.02 32.82 -0.47
CA ASP A 393 7.72 32.76 -1.91
C ASP A 393 6.22 32.54 -2.16
N THR A 394 5.57 31.66 -1.38
CA THR A 394 4.11 31.44 -1.43
C THR A 394 3.32 32.72 -1.14
N HIS A 395 3.84 33.60 -0.30
CA HIS A 395 3.26 34.91 0.02
C HIS A 395 3.67 36.04 -0.95
N GLY A 396 4.22 35.72 -2.13
CA GLY A 396 4.63 36.73 -3.11
C GLY A 396 5.90 37.49 -2.72
N GLY A 397 6.75 36.90 -1.87
CA GLY A 397 8.08 37.39 -1.54
C GLY A 397 8.18 38.19 -0.23
N ARG A 398 7.09 38.38 0.51
CA ARG A 398 7.06 39.05 1.84
C ARG A 398 5.93 38.45 2.69
N VAL A 399 6.17 38.29 3.99
CA VAL A 399 5.16 37.75 4.92
C VAL A 399 5.35 38.36 6.31
N ALA A 400 4.26 38.46 7.09
CA ALA A 400 4.35 38.88 8.48
C ALA A 400 5.03 37.79 9.33
N VAL A 401 5.81 38.18 10.34
CA VAL A 401 6.55 37.25 11.21
C VAL A 401 5.60 36.27 11.90
N ASP A 402 4.52 36.77 12.50
CA ASP A 402 3.52 35.93 13.18
C ASP A 402 2.85 34.91 12.25
N THR A 403 2.52 35.32 11.02
CA THR A 403 1.96 34.44 9.99
C THR A 403 2.96 33.34 9.62
N LEU A 404 4.22 33.72 9.38
CA LEU A 404 5.27 32.75 9.04
C LEU A 404 5.50 31.73 10.15
N ILE A 405 5.57 32.17 11.42
CA ILE A 405 5.74 31.26 12.56
C ILE A 405 4.55 30.30 12.65
N THR A 406 3.33 30.84 12.56
CA THR A 406 2.09 30.03 12.66
C THR A 406 2.04 28.96 11.58
N GLU A 407 2.29 29.32 10.32
CA GLU A 407 2.26 28.36 9.21
C GLU A 407 3.37 27.31 9.31
N LEU A 408 4.59 27.70 9.67
CA LEU A 408 5.70 26.76 9.77
C LEU A 408 5.53 25.78 10.93
N VAL A 409 5.00 26.22 12.07
CA VAL A 409 4.69 25.33 13.21
C VAL A 409 3.53 24.40 12.86
N ALA A 410 2.52 24.88 12.14
CA ALA A 410 1.43 24.03 11.66
C ALA A 410 1.91 22.98 10.65
N ALA A 411 2.79 23.35 9.72
CA ALA A 411 3.35 22.44 8.72
C ALA A 411 4.40 21.47 9.31
N TYR A 412 5.16 21.93 10.32
CA TYR A 412 6.25 21.18 10.94
C TYR A 412 6.17 21.27 12.48
N PRO A 413 5.35 20.43 13.13
CA PRO A 413 5.10 20.51 14.58
C PRO A 413 6.34 20.31 15.46
N ASP A 414 7.43 19.79 14.91
CA ASP A 414 8.69 19.52 15.62
C ASP A 414 9.75 20.62 15.45
N ILE A 415 9.37 21.77 14.90
CA ILE A 415 10.16 23.00 14.83
C ILE A 415 9.60 23.99 15.86
N SER A 416 10.47 24.55 16.70
CA SER A 416 10.06 25.53 17.70
C SER A 416 10.08 26.96 17.13
N PRO A 417 9.22 27.88 17.63
CA PRO A 417 9.27 29.30 17.26
C PRO A 417 10.65 29.92 17.46
N GLU A 418 11.35 29.59 18.54
CA GLU A 418 12.70 30.12 18.83
C GLU A 418 13.73 29.69 17.77
N SER A 419 13.54 28.49 17.21
CA SER A 419 14.38 28.04 16.10
C SER A 419 14.13 28.87 14.85
N ILE A 420 12.87 29.23 14.58
CA ILE A 420 12.51 30.11 13.46
C ILE A 420 13.13 31.50 13.68
N ASP A 421 12.98 32.08 14.87
CA ASP A 421 13.56 33.39 15.24
C ASP A 421 15.08 33.42 15.11
N ALA A 422 15.75 32.34 15.53
CA ALA A 422 17.20 32.19 15.37
C ALA A 422 17.61 32.23 13.89
N TYR A 423 16.80 31.65 13.00
CA TYR A 423 17.00 31.72 11.55
C TYR A 423 16.65 33.09 10.97
N LEU A 424 15.59 33.75 11.43
CA LEU A 424 15.21 35.11 11.02
C LEU A 424 16.29 36.14 11.38
N SER A 425 17.03 35.90 12.46
CA SER A 425 18.19 36.68 12.89
C SER A 425 19.44 36.49 12.02
N THR A 426 19.43 35.53 11.08
CA THR A 426 20.53 35.29 10.16
C THR A 426 20.61 36.36 9.07
N TRP A 427 21.71 36.38 8.32
CA TRP A 427 21.90 37.39 7.27
C TRP A 427 21.13 37.05 5.99
N ALA A 428 20.50 35.88 5.89
CA ALA A 428 19.69 35.50 4.75
C ALA A 428 18.41 36.33 4.60
N PHE A 429 17.89 36.84 5.72
CA PHE A 429 16.60 37.52 5.76
C PHE A 429 16.73 39.00 6.13
N VAL A 430 15.69 39.76 5.79
CA VAL A 430 15.49 41.15 6.20
C VAL A 430 14.16 41.20 6.93
N VAL A 431 14.19 41.52 8.22
CA VAL A 431 13.01 41.76 9.05
C VAL A 431 12.89 43.26 9.28
N ARG A 432 11.75 43.86 8.91
CA ARG A 432 11.42 45.27 9.14
C ARG A 432 9.92 45.43 9.37
N ASN A 433 9.53 46.17 10.39
CA ASN A 433 8.13 46.40 10.76
C ASN A 433 7.34 45.08 10.83
N GLU A 434 7.90 44.06 11.50
CA GLU A 434 7.32 42.71 11.59
C GLU A 434 7.05 42.01 10.25
N ILE A 435 7.65 42.47 9.15
CA ILE A 435 7.59 41.81 7.85
C ILE A 435 8.96 41.24 7.52
N VAL A 436 8.98 39.93 7.21
CA VAL A 436 10.16 39.22 6.73
C VAL A 436 10.12 39.09 5.21
N ARG A 437 11.31 39.24 4.61
CA ARG A 437 11.58 38.90 3.21
C ARG A 437 12.99 38.36 3.04
N ARG A 438 13.25 37.72 1.89
CA ARG A 438 14.61 37.34 1.49
C ARG A 438 15.48 38.58 1.30
N ARG A 439 16.75 38.45 1.67
CA ARG A 439 17.76 39.46 1.37
C ARG A 439 18.19 39.37 -0.09
N GLY A 440 17.86 40.39 -0.87
CA GLY A 440 18.17 40.52 -2.28
C GLY A 440 19.56 41.14 -2.55
N ARG A 441 19.92 41.25 -3.83
CA ARG A 441 21.24 41.79 -4.26
C ARG A 441 21.45 43.28 -3.92
N GLY A 442 20.37 44.06 -3.82
CA GLY A 442 20.42 45.49 -3.50
C GLY A 442 20.46 45.81 -2.00
N ASP A 443 20.32 44.81 -1.12
CA ASP A 443 20.32 45.03 0.32
C ASP A 443 21.73 45.23 0.86
N LYS A 444 21.91 46.26 1.69
CA LYS A 444 23.15 46.47 2.43
C LYS A 444 23.31 45.35 3.49
N TRP A 445 24.51 44.79 3.57
CA TRP A 445 24.86 43.86 4.64
C TRP A 445 24.97 44.60 5.99
N PRO A 446 24.66 43.94 7.12
CA PRO A 446 24.93 44.50 8.43
C PRO A 446 26.41 44.85 8.59
N LYS A 447 26.71 45.89 9.37
CA LYS A 447 28.09 46.35 9.59
C LYS A 447 28.87 45.27 10.33
N VAL A 448 30.02 44.88 9.77
CA VAL A 448 30.98 43.99 10.42
C VAL A 448 31.88 44.85 11.31
N PRO A 449 32.09 44.50 12.59
CA PRO A 449 33.04 45.21 13.43
C PRO A 449 34.48 44.99 12.94
N ASP A 450 35.39 45.89 13.31
CA ASP A 450 36.82 45.73 13.02
C ASP A 450 37.36 44.47 13.72
N PRO A 451 38.14 43.59 13.04
CA PRO A 451 38.73 42.40 13.64
C PRO A 451 39.53 42.70 14.92
N ARG A 452 40.15 43.88 15.04
CA ARG A 452 40.93 44.31 16.22
C ARG A 452 40.07 44.60 17.45
N THR A 453 38.75 44.61 17.32
CA THR A 453 37.81 44.75 18.45
C THR A 453 37.28 43.41 18.94
N VAL A 454 37.60 42.30 18.27
CA VAL A 454 37.03 40.98 18.51
C VAL A 454 37.95 40.14 19.37
N ARG A 455 37.41 39.57 20.46
CA ARG A 455 38.13 38.67 21.36
C ARG A 455 38.90 37.58 20.61
N GLY A 456 40.14 37.30 21.01
CA GLY A 456 40.98 36.26 20.41
C GLY A 456 41.46 36.54 18.97
N VAL A 457 41.24 37.74 18.43
CA VAL A 457 41.69 38.14 17.09
C VAL A 457 42.75 39.24 17.17
N PHE A 458 43.84 39.08 16.43
CA PHE A 458 45.01 39.97 16.45
C PHE A 458 45.51 40.22 15.01
N CYS A 459 45.68 41.48 14.63
CA CYS A 459 46.13 41.87 13.29
C CYS A 459 47.59 42.33 13.33
N THR A 460 48.53 41.40 13.29
CA THR A 460 49.96 41.64 13.56
C THR A 460 50.71 42.34 12.41
N ALA A 461 50.18 42.24 11.18
CA ALA A 461 50.66 42.93 10.00
C ALA A 461 49.49 43.21 9.02
N ASP A 462 49.73 44.02 7.98
CA ASP A 462 48.71 44.42 7.00
C ASP A 462 48.04 43.25 6.25
N ASP A 463 48.73 42.11 6.15
CA ASP A 463 48.22 40.88 5.53
C ASP A 463 48.29 39.67 6.48
N GLU A 464 48.12 39.91 7.78
CA GLU A 464 48.21 38.84 8.77
C GLU A 464 47.13 38.98 9.83
N VAL A 465 46.25 38.00 9.86
CA VAL A 465 45.18 37.89 10.86
C VAL A 465 45.38 36.62 11.65
N ARG A 466 45.59 36.76 12.95
CA ARG A 466 45.79 35.66 13.88
C ARG A 466 44.56 35.46 14.73
N VAL A 467 44.12 34.21 14.84
CA VAL A 467 42.91 33.82 15.56
C VAL A 467 43.25 32.72 16.55
N VAL A 468 42.93 32.95 17.82
CA VAL A 468 43.07 31.93 18.87
C VAL A 468 41.87 30.98 18.80
N ILE A 469 42.13 29.71 18.50
CA ILE A 469 41.11 28.66 18.41
C ILE A 469 41.34 27.66 19.56
N PRO A 470 40.40 27.49 20.49
CA PRO A 470 40.54 26.48 21.54
C PRO A 470 40.52 25.08 20.94
N VAL A 471 41.37 24.20 21.47
CA VAL A 471 41.35 22.77 21.11
C VAL A 471 40.37 22.07 22.05
N ASP A 472 39.23 21.66 21.49
CA ASP A 472 38.19 20.90 22.18
C ASP A 472 37.92 19.56 21.48
N HIS A 473 37.00 18.78 22.06
CA HIS A 473 36.62 17.48 21.50
C HIS A 473 35.97 17.60 20.11
N GLU A 474 35.32 18.71 19.76
CA GLU A 474 34.70 18.92 18.45
C GLU A 474 35.75 19.19 17.36
N LEU A 475 36.76 20.01 17.67
CA LEU A 475 37.89 20.26 16.80
C LEU A 475 38.65 18.95 16.52
N LEU A 476 38.91 18.15 17.56
CA LEU A 476 39.60 16.86 17.43
C LEU A 476 38.75 15.78 16.75
N ARG A 477 37.41 15.85 16.83
CA ARG A 477 36.51 15.00 16.04
C ARG A 477 36.63 15.31 14.54
N GLY A 478 36.91 16.57 14.21
CA GLY A 478 37.11 17.06 12.85
C GLY A 478 35.97 17.89 12.31
N SER A 479 35.12 18.42 13.19
CA SER A 479 34.11 19.43 12.84
C SER A 479 34.78 20.70 12.26
N GLY A 480 34.08 21.42 11.39
CA GLY A 480 34.50 22.76 10.98
C GLY A 480 34.52 23.71 12.19
N VAL A 481 35.44 24.68 12.18
CA VAL A 481 35.61 25.63 13.28
C VAL A 481 34.87 26.93 12.97
N ARG A 482 34.03 27.39 13.89
CA ARG A 482 33.34 28.67 13.77
C ARG A 482 34.31 29.82 14.02
N VAL A 483 34.26 30.84 13.18
CA VAL A 483 35.06 32.05 13.33
C VAL A 483 34.17 33.29 13.31
N HIS A 484 34.65 34.36 13.95
CA HIS A 484 33.90 35.60 13.99
C HIS A 484 33.76 36.22 12.58
N ARG A 485 32.64 36.90 12.31
CA ARG A 485 32.38 37.60 11.02
C ARG A 485 33.50 38.56 10.61
N ALA A 486 34.14 39.19 11.59
CA ALA A 486 35.28 40.07 11.37
C ALA A 486 36.52 39.34 10.84
N VAL A 487 36.76 38.09 11.27
CA VAL A 487 37.85 37.25 10.74
C VAL A 487 37.59 36.95 9.26
N ALA A 488 36.36 36.56 8.91
CA ALA A 488 35.99 36.33 7.51
C ALA A 488 36.14 37.60 6.66
N ALA A 489 35.68 38.75 7.15
CA ALA A 489 35.85 40.03 6.46
C ALA A 489 37.34 40.41 6.27
N ALA A 490 38.18 40.22 7.30
CA ALA A 490 39.61 40.46 7.23
C ALA A 490 40.32 39.50 6.25
N ALA A 491 39.83 38.25 6.16
CA ALA A 491 40.22 37.26 5.16
C ALA A 491 39.67 37.55 3.74
N SER A 492 39.02 38.70 3.55
CA SER A 492 38.31 39.14 2.34
C SER A 492 37.23 38.16 1.87
N VAL A 493 36.61 37.42 2.79
CA VAL A 493 35.42 36.61 2.54
C VAL A 493 34.20 37.46 2.83
N ARG A 494 33.32 37.63 1.84
CA ARG A 494 32.04 38.33 2.00
C ARG A 494 30.89 37.34 2.25
N PRO A 495 29.72 37.79 2.72
CA PRO A 495 28.55 36.94 2.84
C PRO A 495 28.21 36.22 1.52
N ARG A 496 27.83 34.95 1.60
CA ARG A 496 27.60 34.03 0.46
C ARG A 496 28.85 33.67 -0.34
N GLN A 497 30.04 34.05 0.11
CA GLN A 497 31.30 33.66 -0.51
C GLN A 497 32.04 32.63 0.33
N GLN A 498 32.98 31.97 -0.34
CA GLN A 498 33.96 31.11 0.30
C GLN A 498 35.33 31.41 -0.29
N ARG A 499 36.37 31.19 0.50
CA ARG A 499 37.75 31.32 0.08
C ARG A 499 38.57 30.17 0.64
N THR A 500 39.34 29.55 -0.23
CA THR A 500 40.24 28.46 0.15
C THR A 500 41.62 29.00 0.44
N PHE A 501 42.18 28.55 1.56
CA PHE A 501 43.54 28.83 2.01
C PHE A 501 44.37 27.55 1.92
N THR A 502 45.61 27.68 1.49
CA THR A 502 46.57 26.57 1.39
C THR A 502 47.52 26.59 2.58
N GLY A 503 47.62 25.47 3.29
CA GLY A 503 48.54 25.29 4.40
C GLY A 503 49.42 24.05 4.21
N PRO A 504 50.36 23.79 5.14
CA PRO A 504 51.32 22.69 5.02
C PRO A 504 50.72 21.29 4.88
N LEU A 505 49.52 21.04 5.42
CA LEU A 505 48.87 19.72 5.45
C LEU A 505 47.68 19.63 4.48
N GLY A 506 47.48 20.64 3.63
CA GLY A 506 46.39 20.67 2.66
C GLY A 506 45.61 21.98 2.66
N ARG A 507 44.42 21.94 2.07
CA ARG A 507 43.56 23.10 1.84
C ARG A 507 42.41 23.14 2.85
N VAL A 508 42.08 24.32 3.35
CA VAL A 508 40.85 24.57 4.11
C VAL A 508 40.09 25.72 3.51
N THR A 509 38.77 25.62 3.53
CA THR A 509 37.88 26.64 3.00
C THR A 509 37.24 27.38 4.16
N LEU A 510 37.36 28.70 4.15
CA LEU A 510 36.61 29.62 4.99
C LEU A 510 35.37 30.06 4.23
N ARG A 511 34.19 29.75 4.76
CA ARG A 511 32.89 29.98 4.14
C ARG A 511 32.04 30.89 5.00
N TRP A 512 31.33 31.82 4.36
CA TRP A 512 30.35 32.66 5.03
C TRP A 512 28.95 32.35 4.53
N ASP A 513 28.36 31.33 5.16
CA ASP A 513 26.96 30.99 4.94
C ASP A 513 26.05 32.03 5.62
N VAL A 514 25.12 32.60 4.85
CA VAL A 514 24.19 33.62 5.36
C VAL A 514 23.03 33.02 6.14
N TYR A 515 22.79 31.71 6.04
CA TYR A 515 21.79 30.99 6.81
C TYR A 515 22.35 30.48 8.15
N SER A 516 23.64 30.64 8.40
CA SER A 516 24.27 30.27 9.67
C SER A 516 24.02 31.35 10.73
N SER A 517 23.34 30.98 11.83
CA SER A 517 23.17 31.83 13.01
C SER A 517 24.49 32.05 13.75
N ALA A 518 25.39 31.05 13.70
CA ALA A 518 26.69 31.07 14.37
C ALA A 518 27.79 31.84 13.62
N GLY A 519 27.53 32.27 12.39
CA GLY A 519 28.49 33.00 11.55
C GLY A 519 29.36 32.11 10.65
N PRO A 520 30.46 32.66 10.11
CA PRO A 520 31.35 31.96 9.20
C PRO A 520 32.04 30.75 9.84
N ASP A 521 32.39 29.78 9.00
CA ASP A 521 33.08 28.56 9.39
C ASP A 521 34.31 28.32 8.51
N ILE A 522 35.38 27.80 9.12
CA ILE A 522 36.54 27.25 8.40
C ILE A 522 36.50 25.73 8.47
N GLY A 523 36.91 25.07 7.40
CA GLY A 523 37.02 23.62 7.34
C GLY A 523 37.86 23.02 8.46
N SER A 524 37.78 21.68 8.59
CA SER A 524 38.41 20.94 9.69
C SER A 524 39.89 21.28 9.89
N LEU A 525 40.25 21.62 11.13
CA LEU A 525 41.64 21.85 11.56
C LEU A 525 42.23 20.64 12.30
N ARG A 526 41.55 19.49 12.30
CA ARG A 526 41.97 18.28 13.04
C ARG A 526 43.38 17.83 12.68
N ALA A 527 43.69 17.73 11.39
CA ALA A 527 45.02 17.31 10.93
C ALA A 527 46.14 18.24 11.46
N TYR A 528 45.83 19.54 11.59
CA TYR A 528 46.76 20.55 12.09
C TYR A 528 46.93 20.46 13.61
N ALA A 529 45.85 20.19 14.35
CA ALA A 529 45.91 19.89 15.78
C ALA A 529 46.77 18.66 16.05
N GLN A 530 46.55 17.57 15.30
CA GLN A 530 47.28 16.31 15.43
C GLN A 530 48.76 16.46 15.07
N ALA A 531 49.07 17.14 13.96
CA ALA A 531 50.46 17.38 13.56
C ALA A 531 51.23 18.26 14.55
N SER A 532 50.51 19.11 15.30
CA SER A 532 51.08 19.94 16.37
C SER A 532 51.03 19.27 17.74
N ASP A 533 50.55 18.01 17.83
CA ASP A 533 50.38 17.25 19.07
C ASP A 533 49.50 18.01 20.11
N ALA A 534 48.50 18.75 19.63
CA ALA A 534 47.65 19.57 20.50
C ALA A 534 46.59 18.72 21.23
N SER A 535 46.40 18.99 22.52
CA SER A 535 45.47 18.28 23.40
C SER A 535 44.34 19.19 23.88
N PRO A 536 43.21 18.63 24.37
CA PRO A 536 42.16 19.44 24.99
C PRO A 536 42.73 20.37 26.08
N GLY A 537 42.43 21.66 25.99
CA GLY A 537 42.99 22.70 26.86
C GLY A 537 44.11 23.53 26.22
N ASP A 538 44.73 23.05 25.14
CA ASP A 538 45.61 23.88 24.30
C ASP A 538 44.80 24.86 23.44
N SER A 539 45.51 25.79 22.80
CA SER A 539 44.97 26.61 21.72
C SER A 539 45.78 26.46 20.43
N LEU A 540 45.12 26.56 19.28
CA LEU A 540 45.75 26.72 17.98
C LEU A 540 45.67 28.18 17.56
N ILE A 541 46.81 28.78 17.28
CA ILE A 541 46.88 30.08 16.62
C ILE A 541 46.78 29.85 15.12
N LEU A 542 45.60 30.12 14.56
CA LEU A 542 45.39 30.14 13.12
C LEU A 542 45.87 31.49 12.57
N THR A 543 46.93 31.47 11.78
CA THR A 543 47.45 32.65 11.09
C THR A 543 47.00 32.61 9.64
N LEU A 544 46.14 33.54 9.26
CA LEU A 544 45.65 33.71 7.89
C LEU A 544 46.44 34.80 7.18
N HIS A 545 46.84 34.53 5.94
CA HIS A 545 47.43 35.49 5.02
C HIS A 545 46.48 35.76 3.85
N PRO A 546 45.62 36.78 3.94
CA PRO A 546 44.56 37.02 2.97
C PRO A 546 45.06 37.19 1.53
N ARG A 547 46.12 37.95 1.26
CA ARG A 547 46.61 38.22 -0.11
C ARG A 547 47.22 36.97 -0.73
N SER A 548 48.13 36.28 -0.03
CA SER A 548 48.77 35.05 -0.53
C SER A 548 47.85 33.83 -0.53
N ARG A 549 46.70 33.90 0.17
CA ARG A 549 45.77 32.78 0.37
C ARG A 549 46.44 31.58 1.03
N THR A 550 47.36 31.84 1.95
CA THR A 550 48.00 30.80 2.76
C THR A 550 47.55 30.88 4.21
N PHE A 551 47.74 29.80 4.94
CA PHE A 551 47.58 29.82 6.38
C PHE A 551 48.59 28.90 7.06
N THR A 552 48.84 29.17 8.33
CA THR A 552 49.62 28.31 9.21
C THR A 552 48.91 28.17 10.54
N THR A 553 49.27 27.13 11.28
CA THR A 553 48.79 26.89 12.64
C THR A 553 49.97 26.70 13.56
N THR A 554 49.89 27.25 14.75
CA THR A 554 50.88 27.01 15.80
C THR A 554 50.17 26.67 17.10
N ARG A 555 50.58 25.58 17.75
CA ARG A 555 50.07 25.21 19.08
C ARG A 555 50.59 26.19 20.12
N LEU A 556 49.69 26.61 21.01
CA LEU A 556 49.96 27.39 22.20
C LEU A 556 49.53 26.59 23.42
N ARG A 557 50.46 26.29 24.32
CA ARG A 557 50.18 25.60 25.58
C ARG A 557 50.05 26.63 26.70
N PRO A 558 49.02 26.57 27.55
CA PRO A 558 48.88 27.48 28.69
C PRO A 558 50.05 27.42 29.68
N SER A 559 50.77 26.30 29.74
CA SER A 559 51.93 26.07 30.60
C SER A 559 53.24 26.66 30.06
N ASP A 560 53.28 27.14 28.81
CA ASP A 560 54.50 27.72 28.25
C ASP A 560 54.88 29.02 28.98
N PRO A 561 56.17 29.38 29.07
CA PRO A 561 56.56 30.67 29.66
C PRO A 561 55.91 31.86 28.96
N ALA A 562 55.59 32.92 29.70
CA ALA A 562 54.89 34.10 29.17
C ALA A 562 55.50 34.71 27.88
N PRO A 563 56.84 34.86 27.76
CA PRO A 563 57.46 35.34 26.50
C PRO A 563 57.21 34.41 25.31
N VAL A 564 57.17 33.09 25.56
CA VAL A 564 56.90 32.08 24.51
C VAL A 564 55.45 32.17 24.06
N GLN A 565 54.50 32.30 25.00
CA GLN A 565 53.09 32.47 24.66
C GLN A 565 52.86 33.76 23.84
N LEU A 566 53.45 34.88 24.25
CA LEU A 566 53.35 36.15 23.53
C LEU A 566 54.00 36.09 22.14
N ARG A 567 55.15 35.41 22.00
CA ARG A 567 55.80 35.19 20.69
C ARG A 567 54.97 34.29 19.78
N THR A 568 54.38 33.23 20.30
CA THR A 568 53.47 32.36 19.54
C THR A 568 52.23 33.12 19.07
N LEU A 569 51.68 34.00 19.91
CA LEU A 569 50.53 34.82 19.55
C LEU A 569 50.87 35.93 18.54
N LEU A 570 51.91 36.73 18.78
CA LEU A 570 52.20 37.95 18.02
C LEU A 570 53.16 37.72 16.84
N GLY A 571 53.81 36.56 16.78
CA GLY A 571 54.78 36.22 15.73
C GLY A 571 56.16 36.86 15.94
N PRO A 572 56.96 37.01 14.87
CA PRO A 572 58.33 37.50 14.93
C PRO A 572 58.49 38.91 15.55
N ALA A 573 57.42 39.71 15.60
CA ALA A 573 57.43 41.05 16.18
C ALA A 573 57.45 41.08 17.73
N ALA A 574 57.43 39.92 18.39
CA ALA A 574 57.30 39.82 19.84
C ALA A 574 58.55 40.21 20.65
N ASP A 575 59.64 40.65 20.01
CA ASP A 575 60.83 41.15 20.71
C ASP A 575 60.54 42.44 21.51
N ARG A 576 59.45 43.15 21.17
CA ARG A 576 58.85 44.23 21.99
C ARG A 576 57.35 43.96 22.14
N PRO A 577 56.94 43.05 23.04
CA PRO A 577 55.59 42.46 23.02
C PRO A 577 54.48 43.47 23.33
N VAL A 578 54.75 44.51 24.13
CA VAL A 578 53.79 45.60 24.41
C VAL A 578 53.49 46.39 23.13
N GLU A 579 54.52 46.75 22.35
CA GLU A 579 54.37 47.50 21.10
C GLU A 579 53.74 46.64 20.01
N ALA A 580 54.13 45.37 19.91
CA ALA A 580 53.54 44.44 18.96
C ALA A 580 52.06 44.17 19.27
N MET A 581 51.69 44.04 20.55
CA MET A 581 50.30 43.92 20.98
C MET A 581 49.51 45.20 20.66
N ALA A 582 50.06 46.37 20.99
CA ALA A 582 49.42 47.65 20.69
C ALA A 582 49.18 47.86 19.19
N ARG A 583 50.15 47.47 18.35
CA ARG A 583 50.00 47.44 16.88
C ARG A 583 48.93 46.45 16.44
N ALA A 584 48.91 45.25 17.03
CA ALA A 584 47.92 44.22 16.70
C ALA A 584 46.47 44.63 17.04
N LEU A 585 46.31 45.56 17.98
CA LEU A 585 45.05 46.14 18.43
C LEU A 585 44.75 47.52 17.81
N ASP A 586 45.71 48.11 17.11
CA ASP A 586 45.67 49.50 16.60
C ASP A 586 45.37 50.54 17.69
N CYS A 587 46.21 50.56 18.73
CA CYS A 587 46.09 51.46 19.87
C CYS A 587 47.46 51.94 20.37
N ALA A 588 47.46 52.89 21.31
CA ALA A 588 48.68 53.30 21.99
C ALA A 588 49.17 52.20 22.96
N PRO A 589 50.51 52.01 23.14
CA PRO A 589 51.07 51.02 24.06
C PRO A 589 50.46 51.00 25.47
N GLY A 590 50.19 52.18 26.04
CA GLY A 590 49.58 52.31 27.37
C GLY A 590 48.10 51.88 27.45
N GLU A 591 47.42 51.71 26.32
CA GLU A 591 45.99 51.35 26.28
C GLU A 591 45.75 49.85 26.04
N ALA A 592 46.76 49.11 25.61
CA ALA A 592 46.64 47.72 25.19
C ALA A 592 46.01 46.82 26.26
N VAL A 593 46.46 46.91 27.53
CA VAL A 593 45.91 46.12 28.65
C VAL A 593 44.43 46.43 28.90
N LYS A 594 44.04 47.71 28.83
CA LYS A 594 42.66 48.16 29.03
C LYS A 594 41.74 47.62 27.93
N ILE A 595 42.21 47.66 26.67
CA ILE A 595 41.46 47.16 25.52
C ILE A 595 41.29 45.63 25.58
N LEU A 596 42.35 44.90 25.94
CA LEU A 596 42.30 43.44 26.12
C LEU A 596 41.28 43.05 27.19
N ARG A 597 41.29 43.71 28.36
CA ARG A 597 40.29 43.46 29.42
C ARG A 597 38.86 43.74 28.93
N ARG A 598 38.65 44.86 28.23
CA ARG A 598 37.33 45.21 27.66
C ARG A 598 36.83 44.16 26.65
N ARG A 599 37.73 43.57 25.87
CA ARG A 599 37.43 42.49 24.91
C ARG A 599 37.20 41.12 25.57
N GLY A 600 37.52 40.97 26.86
CA GLY A 600 37.52 39.68 27.56
C GLY A 600 38.77 38.82 27.28
N ASP A 601 39.83 39.42 26.76
CA ASP A 601 41.15 38.81 26.52
C ASP A 601 42.02 38.90 27.79
N THR A 602 41.51 38.42 28.94
CA THR A 602 42.13 38.59 30.26
C THR A 602 43.51 37.94 30.37
N LEU A 603 43.67 36.71 29.85
CA LEU A 603 44.97 36.03 29.81
C LEU A 603 46.05 36.90 29.14
N TRP A 604 45.74 37.47 27.98
CA TRP A 604 46.67 38.31 27.24
C TRP A 604 46.96 39.63 27.98
N ALA A 605 45.95 40.19 28.66
CA ALA A 605 46.12 41.39 29.47
C ALA A 605 47.07 41.15 30.67
N GLU A 606 46.97 39.99 31.31
CA GLU A 606 47.82 39.58 32.43
C GLU A 606 49.27 39.35 31.98
N LEU A 607 49.48 38.62 30.88
CA LEU A 607 50.81 38.35 30.34
C LEU A 607 51.56 39.63 29.93
N ILE A 608 50.86 40.59 29.32
CA ILE A 608 51.43 41.91 28.96
C ILE A 608 51.74 42.76 30.19
N SER A 609 50.88 42.72 31.21
CA SER A 609 51.09 43.47 32.47
C SER A 609 52.30 42.94 33.22
N ALA A 610 52.42 41.62 33.40
CA ALA A 610 53.54 40.97 34.07
C ALA A 610 54.88 41.30 33.40
N HIS A 611 54.93 41.23 32.06
CA HIS A 611 56.14 41.55 31.30
C HIS A 611 56.57 43.02 31.42
N SER A 612 55.60 43.94 31.54
CA SER A 612 55.87 45.38 31.72
C SER A 612 56.46 45.68 33.10
N HIS A 613 56.07 44.92 34.14
CA HIS A 613 56.61 45.05 35.49
C HIS A 613 58.04 44.47 35.62
N GLU A 614 58.32 43.31 35.00
CA GLU A 614 59.68 42.73 34.99
C GLU A 614 60.69 43.63 34.28
N SER A 615 60.29 44.27 33.18
CA SER A 615 61.15 45.18 32.40
C SER A 615 61.49 46.50 33.12
N LEU A 616 60.65 46.91 34.08
CA LEU A 616 60.86 48.09 34.93
C LEU A 616 61.70 47.75 36.17
N SER A 617 61.70 46.49 36.62
CA SER A 617 62.47 46.04 37.78
C SER A 617 63.90 45.59 37.44
N SER A 618 64.23 45.45 36.15
CA SER A 618 65.56 45.09 35.63
C SER A 618 66.35 46.29 35.06
N ARG A 619 65.84 47.51 35.20
CA ARG A 619 66.54 48.78 34.96
C ARG A 619 66.85 49.43 36.29
#